data_AF-A0A2W0AWM5-F1
#
_entry.id   AF-A0A2W0AWM5-F1
#
_cell.length_a   1.000
_cell.length_b   1.000
_cell.length_c   1.000
_cell.angle_alpha   90.00
_cell.angle_beta   90.00
_cell.angle_gamma   90.00
#
_symmetry.space_group_name_H-M   'P 1'
#
loop_
_entity.id
_entity.type
_entity.pdbx_description
1 polymer ?
#
loop_
_entity_poly.entity_id
_entity_poly.type
_entity_poly.pdbx_seq_one_letter_code
_entity_poly.pdbx_strand_id
1 'polypeptide(L)'
;MTLPSGVVGELIKTPADATHAYRIRFPDGAEGSLCRHEFSLLKHVKSGPLGDRDRVLKEFDLFEFVIYRCVVGSHAYGLSHEESDVDRRGIYLPPADLEWSLYGVPEQLENAESEEVYWELQKFLVLALKANPNVLECLYTPLVEAKTALADELLNMRGAFLSRLVYQTYNGYVLSQFKKLEQDWRASGEIKCKHA
;
A
#
# COMPACT_ATOMS: atom_id res chain seq x y z
N MET A 1 -2.35 -30.06 17.09
CA MET A 1 -1.25 -30.04 18.07
C MET A 1 -1.03 -28.58 18.43
N THR A 2 -1.35 -28.17 19.66
CA THR A 2 -1.17 -26.77 20.11
C THR A 2 0.26 -26.59 20.55
N LEU A 3 1.05 -25.90 19.73
CA LEU A 3 2.44 -25.57 20.06
C LEU A 3 2.43 -24.34 20.96
N PRO A 4 3.15 -24.36 22.10
CA PRO A 4 3.31 -23.16 22.91
C PRO A 4 3.99 -22.05 22.11
N SER A 5 3.60 -20.79 22.36
CA SER A 5 4.23 -19.63 21.72
C SER A 5 5.72 -19.57 22.10
N GLY A 6 6.59 -19.29 21.11
CA GLY A 6 8.04 -19.23 21.28
C GLY A 6 8.82 -20.52 20.99
N VAL A 7 8.15 -21.60 20.55
CA VAL A 7 8.83 -22.81 20.07
C VAL A 7 9.57 -22.51 18.76
N VAL A 8 10.81 -22.98 18.67
CA VAL A 8 11.63 -22.90 17.47
C VAL A 8 11.51 -24.19 16.67
N GLY A 9 11.37 -24.09 15.35
CA GLY A 9 11.39 -25.23 14.44
C GLY A 9 12.26 -24.99 13.21
N GLU A 10 12.62 -26.07 12.53
CA GLU A 10 13.37 -26.06 11.28
C GLU A 10 12.41 -26.04 10.08
N LEU A 11 12.64 -25.14 9.13
CA LEU A 11 11.86 -25.07 7.89
C LEU A 11 12.27 -26.21 6.95
N ILE A 12 11.39 -27.18 6.74
CA ILE A 12 11.67 -28.36 5.90
C ILE A 12 11.25 -28.10 4.44
N LYS A 13 10.15 -27.38 4.25
CA LYS A 13 9.60 -27.11 2.91
C LYS A 13 9.00 -25.71 2.85
N THR A 14 9.45 -24.97 1.84
CA THR A 14 8.93 -23.66 1.46
C THR A 14 7.84 -23.85 0.38
N PRO A 15 6.68 -23.19 0.51
CA PRO A 15 5.71 -23.10 -0.57
C PRO A 15 6.25 -22.28 -1.75
N ALA A 16 5.63 -22.40 -2.93
CA ALA A 16 6.03 -21.64 -4.12
C ALA A 16 5.45 -20.21 -4.14
N ASP A 17 4.51 -19.92 -3.24
CA ASP A 17 3.71 -18.71 -3.12
C ASP A 17 3.45 -18.39 -1.64
N ALA A 18 3.02 -17.15 -1.35
CA ALA A 18 2.84 -16.64 0.01
C ALA A 18 1.54 -17.12 0.70
N THR A 19 0.62 -17.74 -0.06
CA THR A 19 -0.69 -18.21 0.41
C THR A 19 -0.68 -19.64 0.94
N HIS A 20 0.35 -20.44 0.63
CA HIS A 20 0.44 -21.82 1.08
C HIS A 20 1.26 -21.96 2.38
N ALA A 21 0.99 -23.04 3.12
CA ALA A 21 1.62 -23.31 4.39
C ALA A 21 3.05 -23.87 4.24
N TYR A 22 3.97 -23.37 5.05
CA TYR A 22 5.31 -23.90 5.24
C TYR A 22 5.26 -25.17 6.08
N ARG A 23 6.15 -26.14 5.79
CA ARG A 23 6.34 -27.29 6.69
C ARG A 23 7.50 -27.03 7.63
N ILE A 24 7.24 -27.20 8.92
CA ILE A 24 8.18 -26.97 10.01
C ILE A 24 8.33 -28.25 10.82
N ARG A 25 9.57 -28.64 11.11
CA ARG A 25 9.92 -29.69 12.07
C ARG A 25 10.20 -29.07 13.42
N PHE A 26 9.51 -29.54 14.45
CA PHE A 26 9.73 -29.13 15.83
C PHE A 26 10.83 -29.96 16.49
N PRO A 27 11.39 -29.51 17.63
CA PRO A 27 12.51 -30.17 18.29
C PRO A 27 12.18 -31.59 18.81
N ASP A 28 10.89 -31.88 19.01
CA ASP A 28 10.36 -33.19 19.40
C ASP A 28 10.21 -34.15 18.19
N GLY A 29 10.58 -33.70 16.98
CA GLY A 29 10.45 -34.44 15.73
C GLY A 29 9.06 -34.37 15.10
N ALA A 30 8.09 -33.68 15.72
CA ALA A 30 6.78 -33.47 15.11
C ALA A 30 6.88 -32.53 13.90
N GLU A 31 6.03 -32.73 12.92
CA GLU A 31 5.92 -31.83 11.76
C GLU A 31 4.58 -31.11 11.79
N GLY A 32 4.60 -29.81 11.51
CA GLY A 32 3.41 -28.97 11.40
C GLY A 32 3.45 -28.10 10.15
N SER A 33 2.26 -27.62 9.78
CA SER A 33 2.08 -26.66 8.71
C SER A 33 1.69 -25.32 9.31
N LEU A 34 2.43 -24.27 8.94
CA LEU A 34 2.19 -22.90 9.38
C LEU A 34 2.21 -21.97 8.17
N CYS A 35 1.23 -21.07 8.10
CA CYS A 35 1.19 -19.97 7.16
C CYS A 35 2.30 -18.95 7.47
N ARG A 36 2.64 -18.12 6.48
CA ARG A 36 3.74 -17.14 6.60
C ARG A 36 3.62 -16.23 7.82
N HIS A 37 2.39 -15.85 8.19
CA HIS A 37 2.08 -14.95 9.31
C HIS A 37 2.09 -15.65 10.68
N GLU A 38 2.19 -16.98 10.75
CA GLU A 38 2.14 -17.74 12.01
C GLU A 38 3.53 -17.96 12.64
N PHE A 39 4.62 -17.53 11.99
CA PHE A 39 5.98 -17.68 12.51
C PHE A 39 6.94 -16.58 12.02
N SER A 40 8.05 -16.41 12.74
CA SER A 40 9.14 -15.49 12.36
C SER A 40 10.44 -16.27 12.15
N LEU A 41 11.27 -15.85 11.18
CA LEU A 41 12.53 -16.54 10.89
C LEU A 41 13.60 -16.21 11.94
N LEU A 42 14.04 -17.24 12.68
CA LEU A 42 15.04 -17.10 13.75
C LEU A 42 16.36 -16.46 13.29
N LYS A 43 16.77 -16.68 12.03
CA LYS A 43 17.97 -16.04 11.46
C LYS A 43 17.83 -14.51 11.48
N HIS A 44 16.64 -13.97 11.26
CA HIS A 44 16.39 -12.53 11.31
C HIS A 44 16.30 -12.01 12.74
N VAL A 45 15.81 -12.81 13.68
CA VAL A 45 15.85 -12.53 15.13
C VAL A 45 17.29 -12.52 15.67
N LYS A 46 18.17 -13.41 15.18
CA LYS A 46 19.55 -13.56 15.66
C LYS A 46 20.60 -12.69 14.95
N SER A 47 20.35 -12.22 13.72
CA SER A 47 21.36 -11.55 12.87
C SER A 47 21.02 -10.12 12.46
N GLY A 48 20.24 -9.39 13.25
CA GLY A 48 20.06 -7.96 13.11
C GLY A 48 19.98 -7.30 14.49
N PRO A 49 20.47 -6.05 14.65
CA PRO A 49 20.22 -5.32 15.88
C PRO A 49 18.71 -5.22 16.09
N LEU A 50 18.26 -5.10 17.34
CA LEU A 50 17.02 -4.36 17.58
C LEU A 50 17.16 -3.02 16.84
N GLY A 51 16.56 -2.84 15.65
CA GLY A 51 16.70 -1.58 14.93
C GLY A 51 16.49 -1.57 13.42
N ASP A 52 16.53 -2.71 12.70
CA ASP A 52 16.34 -2.68 11.24
C ASP A 52 14.90 -3.04 10.84
N ARG A 53 14.03 -2.04 10.99
CA ARG A 53 12.60 -2.10 10.60
C ARG A 53 12.43 -2.57 9.16
N ASP A 54 13.21 -2.04 8.22
CA ASP A 54 13.01 -2.28 6.80
C ASP A 54 13.32 -3.74 6.43
N ARG A 55 14.26 -4.38 7.14
CA ARG A 55 14.57 -5.81 6.95
C ARG A 55 13.46 -6.73 7.45
N VAL A 56 12.82 -6.40 8.58
CA VAL A 56 11.67 -7.14 9.12
C VAL A 56 10.42 -6.91 8.25
N LEU A 57 10.27 -5.74 7.66
CA LEU A 57 9.14 -5.46 6.76
C LEU A 57 9.30 -6.12 5.39
N LYS A 58 10.52 -6.24 4.84
CA LYS A 58 10.78 -6.99 3.59
C LYS A 58 10.40 -8.47 3.65
N GLU A 59 10.25 -8.99 4.86
CA GLU A 59 9.81 -10.34 5.13
C GLU A 59 8.30 -10.54 4.91
N PHE A 60 7.52 -9.45 4.91
CA PHE A 60 6.10 -9.43 4.63
C PHE A 60 5.87 -8.81 3.26
N ASP A 61 5.08 -9.48 2.41
CA ASP A 61 4.60 -8.84 1.20
C ASP A 61 3.42 -7.93 1.54
N LEU A 62 3.72 -6.67 1.86
CA LEU A 62 2.70 -5.72 2.30
C LEU A 62 1.66 -5.40 1.21
N PHE A 63 1.96 -5.68 -0.06
CA PHE A 63 1.02 -5.49 -1.16
C PHE A 63 -0.14 -6.49 -1.10
N GLU A 64 0.01 -7.64 -0.42
CA GLU A 64 -1.10 -8.58 -0.19
C GLU A 64 -2.20 -7.98 0.71
N PHE A 65 -1.88 -6.96 1.50
CA PHE A 65 -2.80 -6.28 2.39
C PHE A 65 -3.48 -5.06 1.76
N VAL A 66 -3.33 -4.87 0.44
CA VAL A 66 -4.06 -3.83 -0.30
C VAL A 66 -5.56 -4.15 -0.27
N ILE A 67 -6.31 -3.30 0.44
CA ILE A 67 -7.76 -3.44 0.58
C ILE A 67 -8.53 -2.65 -0.48
N TYR A 68 -7.86 -1.69 -1.13
CA TYR A 68 -8.44 -0.84 -2.16
C TYR A 68 -7.38 -0.50 -3.22
N ARG A 69 -7.72 -0.69 -4.49
CA ARG A 69 -6.92 -0.32 -5.66
C ARG A 69 -7.81 0.33 -6.71
N CYS A 70 -7.39 1.49 -7.17
CA CYS A 70 -8.08 2.24 -8.20
C CYS A 70 -7.08 2.90 -9.15
N VAL A 71 -7.57 3.26 -10.33
CA VAL A 71 -6.82 4.04 -11.30
C VAL A 71 -7.19 5.51 -11.12
N VAL A 72 -6.17 6.36 -11.10
CA VAL A 72 -6.27 7.81 -11.01
C VAL A 72 -5.49 8.47 -12.15
N GLY A 73 -5.58 9.79 -12.31
CA GLY A 73 -4.91 10.49 -13.41
C GLY A 73 -5.66 10.43 -14.75
N SER A 74 -4.96 10.76 -15.83
CA SER A 74 -5.54 11.06 -17.16
C SER A 74 -6.39 9.92 -17.78
N HIS A 75 -6.19 8.67 -17.35
CA HIS A 75 -7.03 7.53 -17.73
C HIS A 75 -8.45 7.58 -17.14
N ALA A 76 -8.63 8.13 -15.94
CA ALA A 76 -9.95 8.28 -15.32
C ALA A 76 -10.83 9.33 -16.05
N TYR A 77 -10.22 10.19 -16.87
CA TYR A 77 -10.88 11.25 -17.63
C TYR A 77 -10.93 10.99 -19.16
N GLY A 78 -10.54 9.79 -19.62
CA GLY A 78 -10.73 9.35 -21.01
C GLY A 78 -9.79 9.98 -22.05
N LEU A 79 -8.57 10.38 -21.65
CA LEU A 79 -7.57 11.02 -22.54
C LEU A 79 -6.49 10.05 -23.06
N SER A 80 -6.68 8.74 -22.95
CA SER A 80 -5.60 7.77 -23.16
C SER A 80 -5.44 7.23 -24.59
N HIS A 81 -4.17 7.10 -25.01
CA HIS A 81 -3.72 6.25 -26.12
C HIS A 81 -3.32 4.85 -25.61
N GLU A 82 -3.27 3.86 -26.50
CA GLU A 82 -3.07 2.42 -26.21
C GLU A 82 -1.75 2.05 -25.48
N GLU A 83 -0.81 2.98 -25.30
CA GLU A 83 0.49 2.77 -24.65
C GLU A 83 0.67 3.56 -23.32
N SER A 84 -0.37 4.19 -22.78
CA SER A 84 -0.21 5.06 -21.61
C SER A 84 -0.09 4.29 -20.29
N ASP A 85 0.98 4.59 -19.54
CA ASP A 85 1.22 4.18 -18.15
C ASP A 85 -0.03 4.41 -17.27
N VAL A 86 -0.31 3.51 -16.32
CA VAL A 86 -1.54 3.49 -15.50
C VAL A 86 -1.17 3.77 -14.04
N ASP A 87 -1.45 4.99 -13.58
CA ASP A 87 -1.28 5.39 -12.18
C ASP A 87 -2.27 4.63 -11.26
N ARG A 88 -1.77 3.65 -10.51
CA ARG A 88 -2.56 2.92 -9.53
C ARG A 88 -2.37 3.50 -8.16
N ARG A 89 -3.48 3.74 -7.47
CA ARG A 89 -3.44 4.21 -6.09
C ARG A 89 -4.46 3.51 -5.22
N GLY A 90 -4.25 3.56 -3.91
CA GLY A 90 -5.24 3.05 -2.98
C GLY A 90 -4.78 2.92 -1.54
N ILE A 91 -5.28 1.90 -0.87
CA ILE A 91 -5.15 1.72 0.58
C ILE A 91 -4.68 0.31 0.87
N TYR A 92 -3.71 0.17 1.76
CA TYR A 92 -3.42 -1.09 2.42
C TYR A 92 -3.70 -1.01 3.92
N LEU A 93 -4.10 -2.15 4.48
CA LEU A 93 -4.40 -2.30 5.90
C LEU A 93 -3.59 -3.47 6.45
N PRO A 94 -2.45 -3.20 7.11
CA PRO A 94 -1.60 -4.26 7.62
C PRO A 94 -2.27 -5.01 8.78
N PRO A 95 -1.81 -6.24 9.08
CA PRO A 95 -2.20 -6.97 10.28
C PRO A 95 -1.88 -6.18 11.57
N ALA A 96 -2.73 -6.31 12.58
CA ALA A 96 -2.63 -5.54 13.82
C ALA A 96 -1.34 -5.82 14.61
N ASP A 97 -0.86 -7.06 14.57
CA ASP A 97 0.40 -7.51 15.16
C ASP A 97 1.62 -6.85 14.51
N LEU A 98 1.55 -6.50 13.23
CA LEU A 98 2.60 -5.75 12.54
C LEU A 98 2.48 -4.25 12.81
N GLU A 99 1.28 -3.70 12.71
CA GLU A 99 0.95 -2.28 12.98
C GLU A 99 1.40 -1.86 14.38
N TRP A 100 1.10 -2.67 15.40
CA TRP A 100 1.42 -2.40 16.79
C TRP A 100 2.74 -3.00 17.26
N SER A 101 3.54 -3.53 16.33
CA SER A 101 4.90 -3.97 16.64
C SER A 101 5.78 -2.78 17.01
N LEU A 102 6.92 -3.05 17.65
CA LEU A 102 7.94 -2.01 17.91
C LEU A 102 8.52 -1.39 16.63
N TYR A 103 8.30 -2.02 15.48
CA TYR A 103 8.79 -1.60 14.19
C TYR A 103 7.75 -0.75 13.44
N GLY A 104 6.45 -0.96 13.71
CA GLY A 104 5.34 -0.42 12.95
C GLY A 104 5.40 -0.84 11.48
N VAL A 105 4.72 -0.08 10.62
CA VAL A 105 4.69 -0.27 9.17
C VAL A 105 5.13 1.01 8.45
N PRO A 106 5.42 0.95 7.14
CA PRO A 106 5.53 2.17 6.34
C PRO A 106 4.21 2.94 6.40
N GLU A 107 4.22 4.25 6.15
CA GLU A 107 2.95 4.99 5.95
C GLU A 107 2.46 4.89 4.50
N GLN A 108 3.34 4.44 3.59
CA GLN A 108 3.12 4.39 2.15
C GLN A 108 3.96 3.27 1.53
N LEU A 109 3.37 2.53 0.61
CA LEU A 109 4.04 1.58 -0.28
C LEU A 109 4.13 2.21 -1.67
N GLU A 110 5.25 2.01 -2.35
CA GLU A 110 5.48 2.48 -3.71
C GLU A 110 6.07 1.36 -4.55
N ASN A 111 5.55 1.19 -5.76
CA ASN A 111 6.17 0.39 -6.80
C ASN A 111 6.35 1.25 -8.05
N ALA A 112 7.59 1.68 -8.30
CA ALA A 112 7.92 2.55 -9.42
C ALA A 112 7.82 1.86 -10.79
N GLU A 113 8.00 0.54 -10.86
CA GLU A 113 7.95 -0.21 -12.13
C GLU A 113 6.52 -0.32 -12.67
N SER A 114 5.54 -0.42 -11.76
CA SER A 114 4.12 -0.55 -12.08
C SER A 114 3.28 0.68 -11.72
N GLU A 115 3.94 1.79 -11.39
CA GLU A 115 3.33 3.08 -11.02
C GLU A 115 2.24 2.97 -9.94
N GLU A 116 2.54 2.24 -8.85
CA GLU A 116 1.59 2.01 -7.77
C GLU A 116 1.97 2.76 -6.49
N VAL A 117 0.97 3.39 -5.85
CA VAL A 117 1.11 4.05 -4.55
C VAL A 117 -0.05 3.68 -3.62
N TYR A 118 0.25 3.03 -2.50
CA TYR A 118 -0.77 2.68 -1.50
C TYR A 118 -0.45 3.36 -0.18
N TRP A 119 -1.44 4.03 0.40
CA TRP A 119 -1.32 4.59 1.74
C TRP A 119 -1.81 3.60 2.79
N GLU A 120 -1.16 3.61 3.94
CA GLU A 120 -1.70 2.95 5.13
C GLU A 120 -3.07 3.59 5.46
N LEU A 121 -4.01 2.80 5.97
CA LEU A 121 -5.39 3.22 6.21
C LEU A 121 -5.49 4.50 7.07
N GLN A 122 -4.88 4.56 8.24
CA GLN A 122 -4.90 5.75 9.10
C GLN A 122 -4.29 6.95 8.37
N LYS A 123 -3.15 6.77 7.69
CA LYS A 123 -2.53 7.82 6.88
C LYS A 123 -3.49 8.35 5.82
N PHE A 124 -4.16 7.46 5.09
CA PHE A 124 -5.14 7.81 4.06
C PHE A 124 -6.29 8.63 4.64
N LEU A 125 -6.87 8.18 5.77
CA LEU A 125 -7.96 8.88 6.44
C LEU A 125 -7.55 10.30 6.88
N VAL A 126 -6.35 10.46 7.45
CA VAL A 126 -5.82 11.77 7.84
C VAL A 126 -5.64 12.68 6.64
N LEU A 127 -5.14 12.15 5.51
CA LEU A 127 -4.99 12.92 4.27
C LEU A 127 -6.34 13.30 3.66
N ALA A 128 -7.32 12.41 3.69
CA ALA A 128 -8.68 12.66 3.22
C ALA A 128 -9.35 13.79 4.03
N LEU A 129 -9.25 13.74 5.36
CA LEU A 129 -9.77 14.79 6.25
C LEU A 129 -9.09 16.15 6.03
N LYS A 130 -7.81 16.15 5.61
CA LYS A 130 -7.07 17.35 5.20
C LYS A 130 -7.36 17.79 3.76
N ALA A 131 -8.35 17.18 3.10
CA ALA A 131 -8.72 17.45 1.72
C ALA A 131 -7.55 17.35 0.73
N ASN A 132 -6.66 16.36 0.90
CA ASN A 132 -5.58 16.11 -0.04
C ASN A 132 -6.14 15.67 -1.41
N PRO A 133 -5.84 16.37 -2.51
CA PRO A 133 -6.43 16.08 -3.82
C PRO A 133 -6.16 14.67 -4.35
N ASN A 134 -4.96 14.13 -4.16
CA ASN A 134 -4.62 12.79 -4.66
C ASN A 134 -5.45 11.70 -3.98
N VAL A 135 -5.69 11.85 -2.67
CA VAL A 135 -6.49 10.91 -1.87
C VAL A 135 -7.98 11.09 -2.14
N LEU A 136 -8.45 12.33 -2.30
CA LEU A 136 -9.83 12.60 -2.69
C LEU A 136 -10.14 12.05 -4.09
N GLU A 137 -9.22 12.17 -5.04
CA GLU A 137 -9.36 11.54 -6.36
C GLU A 137 -9.56 10.02 -6.24
N CYS A 138 -8.79 9.34 -5.38
CA CYS A 138 -8.96 7.92 -5.11
C CYS A 138 -10.35 7.58 -4.54
N LEU A 139 -10.96 8.46 -3.75
CA LEU A 139 -12.29 8.24 -3.17
C LEU A 139 -13.44 8.40 -4.18
N TYR A 140 -13.23 9.16 -5.25
CA TYR A 140 -14.27 9.54 -6.20
C TYR A 140 -14.04 9.02 -7.63
N THR A 141 -12.90 8.37 -7.90
CA THR A 141 -12.65 7.75 -9.20
C THR A 141 -13.67 6.66 -9.53
N PRO A 142 -14.19 6.62 -10.78
CA PRO A 142 -15.05 5.53 -11.23
C PRO A 142 -14.26 4.24 -11.55
N LEU A 143 -12.93 4.32 -11.67
CA LEU A 143 -12.08 3.21 -12.10
C LEU A 143 -11.52 2.43 -10.90
N VAL A 144 -12.34 1.57 -10.31
CA VAL A 144 -11.93 0.68 -9.23
C VAL A 144 -11.51 -0.68 -9.79
N GLU A 145 -10.26 -1.08 -9.56
CA GLU A 145 -9.75 -2.40 -9.98
C GLU A 145 -9.99 -3.47 -8.91
N ALA A 146 -9.83 -3.12 -7.63
CA ALA A 146 -10.06 -4.03 -6.52
C ALA A 146 -10.53 -3.30 -5.27
N LYS A 147 -11.45 -3.93 -4.52
CA LYS A 147 -11.86 -3.48 -3.18
C LYS A 147 -12.35 -4.64 -2.34
N THR A 148 -12.03 -4.62 -1.04
CA THR A 148 -12.64 -5.51 -0.05
C THR A 148 -13.96 -4.94 0.47
N ALA A 149 -14.71 -5.71 1.26
CA ALA A 149 -15.94 -5.23 1.91
C ALA A 149 -15.67 -4.02 2.82
N LEU A 150 -14.56 -4.04 3.57
CA LEU A 150 -14.15 -2.94 4.44
C LEU A 150 -13.86 -1.66 3.64
N ALA A 151 -13.18 -1.79 2.50
CA ALA A 151 -12.95 -0.65 1.60
C ALA A 151 -14.26 -0.13 1.00
N ASP A 152 -15.22 -1.00 0.70
CA ASP A 152 -16.53 -0.57 0.20
C ASP A 152 -17.31 0.25 1.25
N GLU A 153 -17.30 -0.17 2.51
CA GLU A 153 -17.87 0.60 3.62
C GLU A 153 -17.25 2.01 3.71
N LEU A 154 -15.92 2.10 3.63
CA LEU A 154 -15.20 3.38 3.63
C LEU A 154 -15.61 4.26 2.44
N LEU A 155 -15.68 3.71 1.23
CA LEU A 155 -16.09 4.44 0.03
C LEU A 155 -17.54 4.91 0.11
N ASN A 156 -18.42 4.15 0.74
CA ASN A 156 -19.81 4.56 0.99
C ASN A 156 -19.89 5.75 1.97
N MET A 157 -18.89 5.92 2.83
CA MET A 157 -18.76 7.07 3.74
C MET A 157 -17.96 8.25 3.15
N ARG A 158 -17.54 8.21 1.88
CA ARG A 158 -16.65 9.22 1.26
C ARG A 158 -17.12 10.68 1.40
N GLY A 159 -18.43 10.89 1.53
CA GLY A 159 -19.01 12.22 1.75
C GLY A 159 -18.57 12.87 3.07
N ALA A 160 -18.17 12.07 4.07
CA ALA A 160 -17.69 12.57 5.36
C ALA A 160 -16.36 13.33 5.28
N PHE A 161 -15.56 13.10 4.23
CA PHE A 161 -14.27 13.77 4.03
C PHE A 161 -14.39 15.12 3.30
N LEU A 162 -15.57 15.43 2.75
CA LEU A 162 -15.78 16.68 2.04
C LEU A 162 -15.95 17.84 3.03
N SER A 163 -15.13 18.87 2.87
CA SER A 163 -15.21 20.09 3.66
C SER A 163 -14.90 21.32 2.80
N ARG A 164 -15.15 22.52 3.32
CA ARG A 164 -14.78 23.78 2.63
C ARG A 164 -13.27 23.93 2.43
N LEU A 165 -12.45 23.13 3.11
CA LEU A 165 -10.99 23.08 2.93
C LEU A 165 -10.59 22.69 1.50
N VAL A 166 -11.43 21.89 0.83
CA VAL A 166 -11.24 21.44 -0.56
C VAL A 166 -10.96 22.62 -1.50
N TYR A 167 -11.66 23.76 -1.32
CA TYR A 167 -11.44 24.95 -2.16
C TYR A 167 -10.00 25.49 -2.05
N GLN A 168 -9.42 25.45 -0.86
CA GLN A 168 -8.05 25.94 -0.63
C GLN A 168 -7.01 24.97 -1.17
N THR A 169 -7.18 23.66 -0.90
CA THR A 169 -6.21 22.63 -1.30
C THR A 169 -6.23 22.39 -2.80
N TYR A 170 -7.40 22.38 -3.45
CA TYR A 170 -7.50 22.23 -4.91
C TYR A 170 -6.93 23.44 -5.64
N ASN A 171 -7.20 24.68 -5.20
CA ASN A 171 -6.58 25.85 -5.83
C ASN A 171 -5.05 25.81 -5.73
N GLY A 172 -4.50 25.47 -4.56
CA GLY A 172 -3.06 25.31 -4.40
C GLY A 172 -2.48 24.19 -5.27
N TYR A 173 -3.19 23.07 -5.39
CA TYR A 173 -2.78 21.93 -6.20
C TYR A 173 -2.79 22.26 -7.70
N VAL A 174 -3.89 22.81 -8.21
CA VAL A 174 -4.02 23.26 -9.61
C VAL A 174 -2.91 24.26 -9.96
N LEU A 175 -2.64 25.25 -9.10
CA LEU A 175 -1.54 26.20 -9.31
C LEU A 175 -0.17 25.52 -9.33
N SER A 176 0.05 24.48 -8.54
CA SER A 176 1.31 23.74 -8.54
C SER A 176 1.48 22.86 -9.78
N GLN A 177 0.40 22.27 -10.29
CA GLN A 177 0.40 21.51 -11.54
C GLN A 177 0.65 22.45 -12.73
N PHE A 178 0.03 23.66 -12.75
CA PHE A 178 0.34 24.69 -13.74
C PHE A 178 1.81 25.10 -13.73
N LYS A 179 2.42 25.27 -12.54
CA LYS A 179 3.86 25.59 -12.45
C LYS A 179 4.75 24.47 -12.98
N LYS A 180 4.40 23.20 -12.74
CA LYS A 180 5.13 22.06 -13.31
C LYS A 180 5.00 22.02 -14.82
N LEU A 181 3.80 22.20 -15.37
CA LEU A 181 3.57 22.33 -16.80
C LEU A 181 4.41 23.45 -17.43
N GLU A 182 4.49 24.62 -16.78
CA GLU A 182 5.29 25.74 -17.25
C GLU A 182 6.80 25.45 -17.19
N GLN A 183 7.27 24.75 -16.15
CA GLN A 183 8.66 24.32 -16.02
C GLN A 183 9.02 23.26 -17.07
N ASP A 184 8.16 22.27 -17.29
CA ASP A 184 8.32 21.24 -18.32
C ASP A 184 8.38 21.86 -19.71
N TRP A 185 7.52 22.84 -19.99
CA TRP A 185 7.52 23.59 -21.26
C TRP A 185 8.82 24.38 -21.46
N ARG A 186 9.33 25.05 -20.42
CA ARG A 186 10.62 25.78 -20.50
C ARG A 186 11.82 24.85 -20.65
N ALA A 187 11.74 23.63 -20.11
CA ALA A 187 12.82 22.64 -20.17
C ALA A 187 12.84 21.84 -21.47
N SER A 188 11.68 21.54 -22.06
CA SER A 188 11.56 20.61 -23.18
C SER A 188 10.96 21.19 -24.48
N GLY A 189 10.41 22.41 -24.45
CA GLY A 189 9.77 23.05 -25.60
C GLY A 189 8.41 22.46 -26.00
N GLU A 190 8.04 21.31 -25.43
CA GLU A 190 6.75 20.64 -25.61
C GLU A 190 6.01 20.56 -24.27
N ILE A 191 4.70 20.76 -24.30
CA ILE A 191 3.85 20.53 -23.12
C ILE A 191 3.59 19.03 -23.06
N LYS A 192 4.19 18.33 -22.09
CA LYS A 192 3.73 16.98 -21.74
C LYS A 192 2.38 17.12 -21.06
N CYS A 193 1.29 16.87 -21.79
CA CYS A 193 -0.09 16.90 -21.29
C CYS A 193 -0.40 15.84 -20.20
N LYS A 194 0.62 15.20 -19.59
CA LYS A 194 0.48 14.30 -18.45
C LYS A 194 0.10 15.02 -17.14
N HIS A 195 0.08 16.36 -17.12
CA HIS A 195 -0.09 17.17 -15.90
C HIS A 195 -1.26 18.18 -15.92
N ALA A 196 -2.12 18.15 -16.94
CA ALA A 196 -3.26 19.07 -17.08
C ALA A 196 -4.58 18.46 -16.57
#